data_AF-A0A7T8QW56-F1
#
_entry.id   AF-A0A7T8QW56-F1
#
_cell.length_a   1.000
_cell.length_b   1.000
_cell.length_c   1.000
_cell.angle_alpha   90.00
_cell.angle_beta   90.00
_cell.angle_gamma   90.00
#
_symmetry.space_group_name_H-M   'P 1'
#
loop_
_entity.id
_entity.type
_entity.pdbx_description
1 polymer ?
#
loop_
_entity_poly.entity_id
_entity_poly.type
_entity_poly.pdbx_seq_one_letter_code
_entity_poly.pdbx_strand_id
1 'polypeptide(L)'
;MLRTAELKPFIIYIMAPPFERLKESRHQAYARSTFDETSSRAFTDEEFVSMIRLGEKIESNYGHWIDLTIVNEDLNEAFEQLVKAIRRLDQDAHWVPVSWVQ
;
A
#
# COMPACT_ATOMS: atom_id res chain seq x y z
N MET A 1 12.69 6.11 -15.65
CA MET A 1 12.51 4.65 -15.45
C MET A 1 12.75 4.39 -13.96
N LEU A 2 11.86 3.72 -13.21
CA LEU A 2 11.99 3.59 -11.73
C LEU A 2 12.97 2.49 -11.31
N ARG A 3 13.07 1.39 -12.07
CA ARG A 3 13.97 0.26 -11.80
C ARG A 3 15.38 0.52 -12.35
N THR A 4 16.12 1.42 -11.70
CA THR A 4 17.52 1.73 -12.03
C THR A 4 18.48 1.25 -10.93
N ALA A 5 19.74 1.08 -11.31
CA ALA A 5 20.84 0.74 -10.40
C ALA A 5 21.01 1.73 -9.25
N GLU A 6 20.69 3.00 -9.50
CA GLU A 6 20.80 4.08 -8.52
C GLU A 6 19.69 4.00 -7.48
N LEU A 7 18.45 3.76 -7.91
CA LEU A 7 17.29 3.83 -7.04
C LEU A 7 17.04 2.52 -6.27
N LYS A 8 17.39 1.38 -6.87
CA LYS A 8 17.14 0.02 -6.34
C LYS A 8 15.79 -0.08 -5.62
N PRO A 9 14.68 0.32 -6.27
CA PRO A 9 13.42 0.51 -5.57
C PRO A 9 12.91 -0.83 -5.04
N PHE A 10 12.38 -0.80 -3.82
CA PHE A 10 11.55 -1.86 -3.27
C PHE A 10 10.13 -1.31 -3.11
N ILE A 11 9.19 -1.80 -3.91
CA ILE A 11 7.84 -1.26 -4.02
C ILE A 11 6.90 -2.08 -3.13
N ILE A 12 6.42 -1.44 -2.05
CA ILE A 12 5.41 -2.00 -1.16
C ILE A 12 4.05 -1.42 -1.53
N TYR A 13 3.09 -2.29 -1.83
CA TYR A 13 1.71 -1.91 -2.09
C TYR A 13 0.83 -2.14 -0.86
N ILE A 14 0.19 -1.07 -0.38
CA ILE A 14 -0.80 -1.14 0.69
C ILE A 14 -2.18 -1.32 0.05
N MET A 15 -2.61 -2.57 -0.04
CA MET A 15 -3.84 -2.97 -0.72
C MET A 15 -5.06 -2.71 0.16
N ALA A 16 -6.13 -2.18 -0.43
CA ALA A 16 -7.40 -2.08 0.27
C ALA A 16 -8.03 -3.48 0.46
N PRO A 17 -8.55 -3.82 1.65
CA PRO A 17 -9.32 -5.05 1.85
C PRO A 17 -10.70 -4.96 1.16
N PRO A 18 -11.48 -6.07 1.12
CA PRO A 18 -12.86 -6.04 0.63
C PRO A 18 -13.72 -4.98 1.32
N PHE A 19 -14.73 -4.48 0.60
CA PHE A 19 -15.54 -3.32 0.99
C PHE A 19 -16.01 -3.32 2.45
N GLU A 20 -16.61 -4.42 2.91
CA GLU A 20 -17.12 -4.53 4.28
C GLU A 20 -16.01 -4.36 5.32
N ARG A 21 -14.84 -4.97 5.10
CA ARG A 21 -13.69 -4.87 5.99
C ARG A 21 -13.02 -3.50 5.94
N LEU A 22 -12.95 -2.90 4.75
CA LEU A 22 -12.46 -1.54 4.58
C LEU A 22 -13.34 -0.55 5.36
N LYS A 23 -14.66 -0.63 5.18
CA LYS A 23 -15.63 0.22 5.88
C LYS A 23 -15.57 0.02 7.39
N GLU A 24 -15.56 -1.23 7.85
CA GLU A 24 -15.48 -1.60 9.26
C GLU A 24 -14.23 -1.01 9.93
N SER A 25 -13.03 -1.32 9.39
CA SER A 25 -11.75 -0.89 9.96
C SER A 25 -11.63 0.64 10.04
N ARG A 26 -12.10 1.38 9.03
CA ARG A 26 -12.03 2.85 9.01
C ARG A 26 -13.02 3.49 9.97
N HIS A 27 -14.21 2.92 10.11
CA HIS A 27 -15.17 3.38 11.12
C HIS A 27 -14.67 3.12 12.54
N GLN A 28 -14.15 1.92 12.82
CA GLN A 28 -13.62 1.58 14.14
C GLN A 28 -12.44 2.48 14.54
N ALA A 29 -11.59 2.84 13.58
CA ALA A 29 -10.46 3.74 13.81
C ALA A 29 -10.83 5.24 13.81
N TYR A 30 -12.10 5.59 13.64
CA TYR A 30 -12.56 6.98 13.43
C TYR A 30 -11.77 7.72 12.33
N ALA A 31 -11.38 6.99 11.27
CA ALA A 31 -10.58 7.52 10.18
C ALA A 31 -11.36 8.59 9.41
N ARG A 32 -10.67 9.65 8.98
CA ARG A 32 -11.25 10.78 8.26
C ARG A 32 -10.94 10.69 6.78
N SER A 33 -11.94 11.01 5.95
CA SER A 33 -11.76 11.06 4.50
C SER A 33 -10.69 12.08 4.14
N THR A 34 -9.85 11.72 3.17
CA THR A 34 -8.79 12.56 2.62
C THR A 34 -9.17 13.13 1.25
N PHE A 35 -10.41 12.93 0.79
CA PHE A 35 -10.88 13.43 -0.51
C PHE A 35 -11.32 14.90 -0.45
N ASP A 36 -11.65 15.41 0.74
CA ASP A 36 -12.05 16.80 0.93
C ASP A 36 -10.96 17.57 1.69
N GLU A 37 -10.42 18.63 1.09
CA GLU A 37 -9.38 19.46 1.73
C GLU A 37 -9.90 20.28 2.92
N THR A 38 -11.19 20.60 2.92
CA THR A 38 -11.80 21.56 3.86
C THR A 38 -12.72 20.91 4.90
N SER A 39 -12.98 19.60 4.78
CA SER A 39 -13.96 18.89 5.60
C SER A 39 -13.36 17.65 6.25
N SER A 40 -13.30 17.64 7.58
CA SER A 40 -12.91 16.46 8.35
C SER A 40 -14.14 15.58 8.64
N ARG A 41 -14.57 14.82 7.63
CA ARG A 41 -15.71 13.89 7.73
C ARG A 41 -15.27 12.43 7.66
N ALA A 42 -16.18 11.51 7.96
CA ALA A 42 -15.97 10.09 7.68
C ALA A 42 -15.99 9.83 6.16
N PHE A 43 -15.49 8.66 5.77
CA PHE A 43 -15.55 8.20 4.38
C PHE A 43 -17.00 7.89 3.96
N THR A 44 -17.32 8.12 2.68
CA THR A 44 -18.56 7.62 2.07
C THR A 44 -18.34 6.25 1.43
N ASP A 45 -19.45 5.56 1.14
CA ASP A 45 -19.40 4.26 0.47
C ASP A 45 -18.81 4.38 -0.95
N GLU A 46 -19.08 5.47 -1.66
CA GLU A 46 -18.51 5.74 -2.98
C GLU A 46 -16.99 5.91 -2.92
N GLU A 47 -16.46 6.53 -1.86
CA GLU A 47 -15.02 6.67 -1.66
C GLU A 47 -14.36 5.32 -1.40
N PHE A 48 -14.98 4.45 -0.59
CA PHE A 48 -14.49 3.09 -0.39
C PHE A 48 -14.50 2.26 -1.68
N VAL A 49 -15.58 2.33 -2.47
CA VAL A 49 -15.64 1.67 -3.78
C VAL A 49 -14.58 2.23 -4.73
N SER A 50 -14.35 3.55 -4.72
CA SER A 50 -13.31 4.20 -5.51
C SER A 50 -11.92 3.69 -5.13
N MET A 51 -11.61 3.59 -3.84
CA MET A 51 -10.34 3.05 -3.35
C MET A 51 -10.09 1.63 -3.84
N ILE A 52 -11.09 0.75 -3.77
CA ILE A 52 -10.98 -0.65 -4.24
C ILE A 52 -10.74 -0.68 -5.76
N ARG A 53 -11.54 0.07 -6.54
CA ARG A 53 -11.36 0.15 -8.00
C ARG A 53 -10.01 0.70 -8.42
N LEU A 54 -9.49 1.69 -7.68
CA LEU A 54 -8.14 2.21 -7.90
C LEU A 54 -7.09 1.16 -7.57
N GLY A 55 -7.30 0.36 -6.53
CA GLY A 55 -6.44 -0.78 -6.19
C GLY A 55 -6.37 -1.82 -7.31
N GLU A 56 -7.52 -2.25 -7.83
CA GLU A 56 -7.59 -3.20 -8.96
C GLU A 56 -6.83 -2.68 -10.20
N LYS A 57 -6.91 -1.37 -10.48
CA LYS A 57 -6.14 -0.74 -11.56
C LYS A 57 -4.64 -0.74 -11.28
N ILE A 58 -4.22 -0.52 -10.05
CA ILE A 58 -2.81 -0.58 -9.66
C ILE A 58 -2.28 -1.99 -9.89
N GLU A 59 -3.00 -3.02 -9.44
CA GLU A 59 -2.60 -4.42 -9.62
C GLU A 59 -2.52 -4.80 -11.10
N SER A 60 -3.55 -4.47 -11.89
CA SER A 60 -3.58 -4.77 -13.32
C SER A 60 -2.43 -4.10 -14.09
N ASN A 61 -2.13 -2.83 -13.79
CA ASN A 61 -1.17 -2.06 -14.57
C ASN A 61 0.27 -2.20 -14.06
N TYR A 62 0.44 -2.39 -12.76
CA TYR A 62 1.73 -2.27 -12.08
C TYR A 62 2.05 -3.46 -11.18
N GLY A 63 1.21 -4.50 -11.11
CA GLY A 63 1.42 -5.65 -10.23
C GLY A 63 2.79 -6.31 -10.38
N HIS A 64 3.32 -6.37 -11.60
CA HIS A 64 4.66 -6.91 -11.90
C HIS A 64 5.83 -6.06 -11.37
N TRP A 65 5.57 -4.86 -10.86
CA TRP A 65 6.57 -3.99 -10.21
C TRP A 65 6.53 -4.09 -8.69
N ILE A 66 5.48 -4.67 -8.11
CA ILE A 66 5.27 -4.74 -6.66
C ILE A 66 6.12 -5.88 -6.10
N ASP A 67 6.95 -5.56 -5.11
CA ASP A 67 7.84 -6.54 -4.46
C ASP A 67 7.18 -7.13 -3.19
N LEU A 68 6.28 -6.38 -2.55
CA LEU A 68 5.49 -6.83 -1.41
C LEU A 68 4.10 -6.18 -1.40
N THR A 69 3.06 -6.99 -1.16
CA THR A 69 1.70 -6.50 -0.90
C THR A 69 1.33 -6.70 0.56
N ILE A 70 0.79 -5.67 1.20
CA ILE A 70 0.24 -5.71 2.56
C ILE A 70 -1.25 -5.35 2.46
N VAL A 71 -2.12 -6.24 2.93
CA VAL A 71 -3.57 -5.99 2.97
C VAL A 71 -3.90 -5.16 4.20
N ASN A 72 -4.51 -4.01 3.99
CA ASN A 72 -4.79 -3.03 5.05
C ASN A 72 -6.14 -3.29 5.74
N GLU A 73 -6.34 -4.51 6.25
CA GLU A 73 -7.54 -4.95 6.97
C GLU A 73 -7.54 -4.47 8.42
N ASP A 74 -6.62 -5.00 9.25
CA ASP A 74 -6.32 -4.45 10.56
C ASP A 74 -5.21 -3.40 10.43
N LEU A 75 -5.49 -2.17 10.88
CA LEU A 75 -4.57 -1.04 10.71
C LEU A 75 -3.27 -1.22 11.50
N ASN A 76 -3.32 -1.82 12.68
CA ASN A 76 -2.15 -2.02 13.53
C ASN A 76 -1.29 -3.15 12.97
N GLU A 77 -1.91 -4.25 12.56
CA GLU A 77 -1.21 -5.37 11.96
C GLU A 77 -0.54 -4.97 10.64
N ALA A 78 -1.25 -4.28 9.76
CA ALA A 78 -0.70 -3.78 8.50
C ALA A 78 0.47 -2.80 8.75
N PHE A 79 0.36 -1.93 9.75
CA PHE A 79 1.45 -1.04 10.17
C PHE A 79 2.67 -1.83 10.68
N GLU A 80 2.46 -2.82 11.54
CA GLU A 80 3.55 -3.69 12.01
C GLU A 80 4.23 -4.45 10.87
N GLN A 81 3.46 -5.00 9.93
CA GLN A 81 3.98 -5.67 8.75
C GLN A 81 4.85 -4.73 7.92
N LEU A 82 4.40 -3.47 7.72
CA LEU A 82 5.17 -2.46 7.00
C LEU A 82 6.48 -2.12 7.72
N VAL A 83 6.45 -1.90 9.04
CA VAL A 83 7.67 -1.64 9.82
C VAL A 83 8.64 -2.83 9.76
N LYS A 84 8.13 -4.06 9.86
CA LYS A 84 8.94 -5.28 9.75
C LYS A 84 9.57 -5.40 8.36
N ALA A 85 8.83 -5.09 7.30
CA ALA A 85 9.34 -5.09 5.93
C ALA A 85 10.48 -4.07 5.76
N ILE A 86 10.28 -2.83 6.20
CA ILE A 86 11.31 -1.77 6.12
C ILE A 86 12.58 -2.17 6.89
N ARG A 87 12.44 -2.73 8.09
CA ARG A 87 13.61 -3.17 8.89
C ARG A 87 14.39 -4.28 8.20
N ARG A 88 13.71 -5.24 7.56
CA ARG A 88 14.39 -6.29 6.78
C ARG A 88 15.15 -5.71 5.60
N LEU A 89 14.56 -4.74 4.89
CA LEU A 89 15.22 -4.06 3.76
C LEU A 89 16.55 -3.40 4.16
N ASP A 90 16.64 -2.88 5.37
CA ASP A 90 17.84 -2.24 5.91
C ASP A 90 18.90 -3.23 6.41
N GLN A 91 18.48 -4.42 6.87
CA GLN A 91 19.35 -5.37 7.55
C GLN A 91 19.79 -6.57 6.69
N ASP A 92 18.97 -6.99 5.73
CA ASP A 92 19.19 -8.19 4.95
C ASP A 92 19.82 -7.88 3.58
N ALA A 93 20.59 -8.83 3.04
CA ALA A 93 21.04 -8.75 1.66
C ALA A 93 19.87 -9.08 0.71
N HIS A 94 19.66 -8.23 -0.31
CA HIS A 94 18.57 -8.39 -1.27
C HIS A 94 19.08 -8.69 -2.68
N TRP A 95 18.31 -9.49 -3.43
CA TRP A 95 18.59 -9.75 -4.83
C TRP A 95 18.37 -8.50 -5.67
N VAL A 96 19.44 -8.06 -6.34
CA VAL A 96 19.37 -7.02 -7.36
C VAL A 96 19.72 -7.62 -8.72
N PRO A 97 19.13 -7.13 -9.83
CA PRO A 97 19.60 -7.48 -11.16
C PRO A 97 21.10 -7.25 -11.33
N VAL A 98 21.79 -8.14 -12.05
CA VAL A 98 23.22 -7.97 -12.37
C VAL A 98 23.49 -6.65 -13.09
N SER A 99 22.52 -6.17 -13.88
CA SER A 99 22.60 -4.87 -14.54
C SER A 99 22.62 -3.66 -13.59
N TRP A 100 22.39 -3.87 -12.28
CA TRP A 100 22.44 -2.81 -11.25
C TRP A 100 23.75 -2.76 -10.47
N VAL A 101 24.67 -3.69 -10.71
CA VAL A 101 25.96 -3.80 -10.02
C VAL A 101 27.17 -3.61 -10.94
N GLN A 102 26.94 -3.12 -12.17
CA GLN A 102 28.00 -2.68 -13.08
C GLN A 102 28.44 -1.25 -12.81
#